data_AF-A0A0D9XTN3-F1
#
_entry.id   AF-A0A0D9XTN3-F1
#
_cell.length_a   1.000
_cell.length_b   1.000
_cell.length_c   1.000
_cell.angle_alpha   90.00
_cell.angle_beta   90.00
_cell.angle_gamma   90.00
#
_symmetry.space_group_name_H-M   'P 1'
#
loop_
_entity.id
_entity.type
_entity.pdbx_description
1 polymer ?
#
loop_
_entity_poly.entity_id
_entity_poly.type
_entity_poly.pdbx_seq_one_letter_code
_entity_poly.pdbx_strand_id
1 'polypeptide(L)'
;MHPPPASGGGKWRVAGHTRESCATAAVNAVCTLLLVALLVAGVLLFVAWLGLRPHRPRFTVESFAVVISGDAAAASEFADQVVFNVSVVNPNRHVGIRYGPTRAGVYYVDDLVAGGGRAAISGGWYQPKGTTAFVAGEIGVRIHVDCHVAVGADGELLPEFVGAACDRYF
;
A
#
# COMPACT_ATOMS: atom_id res chain seq x y z
N MET A 1 66.42 -81.10 7.20
CA MET A 1 65.18 -80.72 7.93
C MET A 1 64.43 -79.65 7.14
N HIS A 2 63.17 -79.41 7.51
CA HIS A 2 62.20 -78.59 6.79
C HIS A 2 62.38 -77.06 7.00
N PRO A 3 61.90 -76.20 6.08
CA PRO A 3 61.48 -74.80 6.32
C PRO A 3 60.02 -74.81 6.85
N PRO A 4 59.20 -73.72 6.84
CA PRO A 4 59.39 -72.28 6.59
C PRO A 4 59.03 -71.47 7.88
N PRO A 5 58.60 -70.18 7.90
CA PRO A 5 58.53 -69.14 6.85
C PRO A 5 59.46 -67.95 7.22
N ALA A 6 59.18 -66.64 7.18
CA ALA A 6 57.99 -65.77 7.00
C ALA A 6 58.22 -64.83 5.79
N SER A 7 57.26 -64.40 4.95
CA SER A 7 55.83 -64.05 5.10
C SER A 7 55.57 -62.86 6.02
N GLY A 8 55.14 -61.67 5.57
CA GLY A 8 54.64 -61.27 4.26
C GLY A 8 53.37 -60.42 4.42
N GLY A 9 53.25 -59.34 3.64
CA GLY A 9 52.09 -58.44 3.69
C GLY A 9 52.29 -57.19 4.57
N GLY A 10 51.69 -56.06 4.16
CA GLY A 10 51.75 -54.79 4.88
C GLY A 10 51.65 -53.52 4.02
N LYS A 11 52.10 -53.58 2.75
CA LYS A 11 52.12 -52.43 1.80
C LYS A 11 50.75 -52.05 1.21
N TRP A 12 49.69 -51.97 2.03
CA TRP A 12 48.33 -51.67 1.55
C TRP A 12 47.56 -50.57 2.34
N ARG A 13 48.18 -49.89 3.31
CA ARG A 13 47.49 -48.83 4.10
C ARG A 13 47.57 -47.41 3.53
N VAL A 14 48.46 -47.13 2.56
CA VAL A 14 48.73 -45.76 2.10
C VAL A 14 47.72 -45.24 1.05
N ALA A 15 47.09 -46.15 0.29
CA ALA A 15 46.26 -45.78 -0.86
C ALA A 15 44.85 -45.22 -0.53
N GLY A 16 44.37 -45.38 0.72
CA GLY A 16 43.07 -44.84 1.13
C GLY A 16 43.13 -43.35 1.51
N HIS A 17 44.13 -42.99 2.32
CA HIS A 17 44.24 -41.67 2.96
C HIS A 17 44.38 -40.50 1.97
N THR A 18 44.97 -40.73 0.80
CA THR A 18 45.04 -39.74 -0.28
C THR A 18 43.68 -39.52 -0.96
N ARG A 19 42.84 -40.55 -1.02
CA ARG A 19 41.52 -40.50 -1.66
C ARG A 19 40.49 -39.79 -0.78
N GLU A 20 40.52 -40.05 0.53
CA GLU A 20 39.72 -39.35 1.53
C GLU A 20 40.12 -37.86 1.61
N SER A 21 41.42 -37.57 1.69
CA SER A 21 41.93 -36.19 1.69
C SER A 21 41.52 -35.41 0.43
N CYS A 22 41.62 -36.02 -0.76
CA CYS A 22 41.19 -35.41 -2.01
C CYS A 22 39.66 -35.18 -2.07
N ALA A 23 38.86 -36.14 -1.60
CA ALA A 23 37.41 -35.99 -1.51
C ALA A 23 37.01 -34.86 -0.54
N THR A 24 37.63 -34.79 0.64
CA THR A 24 37.39 -33.70 1.61
C THR A 24 37.83 -32.34 1.06
N ALA A 25 38.98 -32.26 0.38
CA ALA A 25 39.43 -31.03 -0.27
C ALA A 25 38.48 -30.57 -1.39
N ALA A 26 37.99 -31.49 -2.22
CA ALA A 26 37.02 -31.18 -3.28
C ALA A 26 35.66 -30.75 -2.71
N VAL A 27 35.14 -31.44 -1.69
CA VAL A 27 33.90 -31.06 -0.99
C VAL A 27 34.04 -29.68 -0.33
N ASN A 28 35.17 -29.41 0.35
CA ASN A 28 35.43 -28.10 0.94
C ASN A 28 35.53 -26.99 -0.11
N ALA A 29 36.18 -27.24 -1.26
CA ALA A 29 36.25 -26.28 -2.36
C ALA A 29 34.86 -25.98 -2.96
N VAL A 30 34.06 -27.02 -3.23
CA VAL A 30 32.69 -26.87 -3.76
C VAL A 30 31.78 -26.18 -2.74
N CYS A 31 31.85 -26.55 -1.46
CA CYS A 31 31.07 -25.93 -0.39
C CYS A 31 31.46 -24.44 -0.21
N THR A 32 32.76 -24.13 -0.24
CA THR A 32 33.24 -22.73 -0.22
C THR A 32 32.72 -21.95 -1.43
N LEU A 33 32.78 -22.53 -2.65
CA LEU A 33 32.27 -21.90 -3.86
C LEU A 33 30.75 -21.60 -3.76
N LEU A 34 29.97 -22.56 -3.26
CA LEU A 34 28.53 -22.41 -3.06
C LEU A 34 28.20 -21.36 -1.98
N LEU A 35 28.90 -21.37 -0.84
CA LEU A 35 28.71 -20.38 0.23
C LEU A 35 29.08 -18.96 -0.24
N VAL A 36 30.17 -18.81 -0.99
CA VAL A 36 30.54 -17.52 -1.60
C VAL A 36 29.51 -17.07 -2.63
N ALA A 37 29.03 -17.98 -3.49
CA ALA A 37 27.99 -17.66 -4.48
C ALA A 37 26.67 -17.24 -3.82
N LEU A 38 26.23 -17.93 -2.76
CA LEU A 38 25.04 -17.59 -1.98
C LEU A 38 25.21 -16.24 -1.25
N LEU A 39 26.39 -15.97 -0.67
CA LEU A 39 26.69 -14.70 -0.02
C LEU A 39 26.68 -13.54 -1.04
N VAL A 40 27.31 -13.71 -2.19
CA VAL A 40 27.31 -12.70 -3.27
C VAL A 40 25.90 -12.47 -3.80
N ALA A 41 25.11 -13.53 -4.04
CA ALA A 41 23.71 -13.39 -4.44
C ALA A 41 22.86 -12.68 -3.37
N GLY A 42 23.05 -13.00 -2.09
CA GLY A 42 22.40 -12.32 -0.98
C GLY A 42 22.75 -10.84 -0.88
N VAL A 43 24.03 -10.48 -1.03
CA VAL A 43 24.49 -9.08 -1.06
C VAL A 43 23.92 -8.33 -2.26
N LEU A 44 23.90 -8.93 -3.46
CA LEU A 44 23.32 -8.32 -4.66
C LEU A 44 21.81 -8.08 -4.48
N LEU A 45 21.07 -9.06 -3.96
CA LEU A 45 19.64 -8.92 -3.65
C LEU A 45 19.39 -7.84 -2.57
N PHE A 46 20.24 -7.77 -1.54
CA PHE A 46 20.12 -6.77 -0.48
C PHE A 46 20.41 -5.34 -0.97
N VAL A 47 21.47 -5.15 -1.77
CA VAL A 47 21.79 -3.87 -2.41
C VAL A 47 20.70 -3.45 -3.40
N ALA A 48 20.17 -4.39 -4.20
CA ALA A 48 19.04 -4.13 -5.08
C ALA A 48 17.78 -3.74 -4.29
N TRP A 49 17.46 -4.44 -3.19
CA TRP A 49 16.33 -4.12 -2.31
C TRP A 49 16.45 -2.73 -1.68
N LEU A 50 17.65 -2.35 -1.20
CA LEU A 50 17.92 -1.01 -0.68
C LEU A 50 17.77 0.07 -1.77
N GLY A 51 18.36 -0.15 -2.95
CA GLY A 51 18.36 0.81 -4.06
C GLY A 51 17.00 0.98 -4.74
N LEU A 52 16.17 -0.07 -4.76
CA LEU A 52 14.83 -0.06 -5.33
C LEU A 52 13.76 0.44 -4.35
N ARG A 53 14.05 0.56 -3.04
CA ARG A 53 13.08 0.89 -1.99
C ARG A 53 12.41 2.26 -2.26
N PRO A 54 11.13 2.31 -2.70
CA PRO A 54 10.52 3.56 -3.10
C PRO A 54 10.25 4.44 -1.88
N HIS A 55 10.59 5.72 -1.99
CA HIS A 55 10.14 6.72 -1.04
C HIS A 55 8.66 7.00 -1.30
N ARG A 56 7.84 7.04 -0.25
CA ARG A 56 6.40 7.30 -0.40
C ARG A 56 6.17 8.71 -0.96
N PRO A 57 5.28 8.90 -1.95
CA PRO A 57 4.86 10.23 -2.36
C PRO A 57 4.17 10.95 -1.19
N ARG A 58 4.23 12.27 -1.19
CA ARG A 58 3.54 13.13 -0.22
C ARG A 58 2.33 13.77 -0.88
N PHE A 59 1.23 13.83 -0.15
CA PHE A 59 -0.01 14.47 -0.58
C PHE A 59 -0.30 15.64 0.36
N THR A 60 -0.62 16.80 -0.20
CA THR A 60 -1.04 18.01 0.53
C THR A 60 -2.37 18.45 -0.06
N VAL A 61 -3.35 18.81 0.78
CA VAL A 61 -4.60 19.43 0.31
C VAL A 61 -4.35 20.91 0.06
N GLU A 62 -4.56 21.35 -1.17
CA GLU A 62 -4.43 22.76 -1.58
C GLU A 62 -5.76 23.51 -1.41
N SER A 63 -6.88 22.86 -1.72
CA SER A 63 -8.23 23.39 -1.51
C SER A 63 -9.26 22.28 -1.32
N PHE A 64 -10.34 22.61 -0.61
CA PHE A 64 -11.45 21.72 -0.31
C PHE A 64 -12.75 22.54 -0.33
N ALA A 65 -13.80 22.01 -0.95
CA ALA A 65 -15.13 22.62 -0.95
C ALA A 65 -16.23 21.55 -0.93
N VAL A 66 -17.37 21.91 -0.36
CA VAL A 66 -18.60 21.10 -0.28
C VAL A 66 -19.64 21.79 -1.15
N VAL A 67 -20.29 21.06 -2.06
CA VAL A 67 -21.12 21.61 -3.15
C VAL A 67 -22.52 20.99 -3.08
N ILE A 68 -23.31 21.54 -2.16
CA ILE A 68 -24.70 21.14 -1.90
C ILE A 68 -25.55 21.45 -3.13
N SER A 69 -26.11 20.42 -3.75
CA SER A 69 -27.06 20.53 -4.87
C SER A 69 -28.43 20.04 -4.45
N GLY A 70 -29.48 20.86 -4.60
CA GLY A 70 -30.86 20.43 -4.34
C GLY A 70 -31.89 21.53 -4.55
N ASP A 71 -33.03 21.17 -5.16
CA ASP A 71 -34.24 21.97 -5.18
C ASP A 71 -35.04 21.71 -3.91
N ALA A 72 -35.56 22.76 -3.27
CA ALA A 72 -36.32 22.66 -2.01
C ALA A 72 -37.63 21.84 -2.10
N ALA A 73 -38.07 21.48 -3.32
CA ALA A 73 -39.22 20.60 -3.56
C ALA A 73 -38.88 19.09 -3.50
N ALA A 74 -37.60 18.71 -3.53
CA ALA A 74 -37.13 17.32 -3.59
C ALA A 74 -36.40 16.91 -2.30
N ALA A 75 -37.12 16.91 -1.17
CA ALA A 75 -36.58 16.81 0.19
C ALA A 75 -35.79 15.52 0.54
N SER A 76 -35.63 14.57 -0.39
CA SER A 76 -35.04 13.24 -0.15
C SER A 76 -33.61 13.05 -0.70
N GLU A 77 -33.15 13.84 -1.67
CA GLU A 77 -31.81 13.67 -2.27
C GLU A 77 -31.12 15.02 -2.52
N PHE A 78 -30.53 15.60 -1.47
CA PHE A 78 -29.49 16.61 -1.63
C PHE A 78 -28.21 15.93 -2.15
N ALA A 79 -27.94 16.09 -3.44
CA ALA A 79 -26.74 15.58 -4.10
C ALA A 79 -25.54 16.48 -3.78
N ASP A 80 -25.00 16.33 -2.58
CA ASP A 80 -23.80 17.04 -2.13
C ASP A 80 -22.53 16.31 -2.59
N GLN A 81 -21.57 17.07 -3.13
CA GLN A 81 -20.30 16.57 -3.62
C GLN A 81 -19.14 17.35 -2.99
N VAL A 82 -18.14 16.64 -2.49
CA VAL A 82 -16.90 17.24 -1.99
C VAL A 82 -15.89 17.29 -3.13
N VAL A 83 -15.51 18.49 -3.55
CA VAL A 83 -14.45 18.71 -4.54
C VAL A 83 -13.17 19.18 -3.84
N PHE A 84 -12.04 18.60 -4.21
CA PHE A 84 -10.75 18.92 -3.60
C PHE A 84 -9.63 18.98 -4.64
N ASN A 85 -8.63 19.81 -4.37
CA ASN A 85 -7.37 19.83 -5.09
C ASN A 85 -6.26 19.37 -4.14
N VAL A 86 -5.42 18.44 -4.59
CA VAL A 86 -4.21 18.01 -3.89
C VAL A 86 -2.96 18.25 -4.73
N SER A 87 -1.90 18.74 -4.09
CA SER A 87 -0.55 18.61 -4.64
C SER A 87 0.05 17.28 -4.20
N VAL A 88 0.69 16.60 -5.15
CA VAL A 88 1.30 15.29 -4.97
C VAL A 88 2.77 15.43 -5.32
N VAL A 89 3.67 15.17 -4.38
CA VAL A 89 5.12 15.25 -4.58
C VAL A 89 5.70 13.85 -4.68
N ASN A 90 6.39 13.54 -5.78
CA ASN A 90 7.17 12.31 -5.92
C ASN A 90 8.64 12.57 -5.53
N PRO A 91 9.10 12.18 -4.33
CA PRO A 91 10.49 12.39 -3.90
C PRO A 91 11.50 11.45 -4.59
N ASN A 92 11.05 10.45 -5.34
CA ASN A 92 11.95 9.48 -5.97
C ASN A 92 12.69 10.11 -7.15
N ARG A 93 14.03 10.17 -7.07
CA ARG A 93 14.90 10.73 -8.12
C ARG A 93 15.09 9.81 -9.33
N HIS A 94 14.77 8.52 -9.18
CA HIS A 94 15.03 7.48 -10.18
C HIS A 94 13.78 6.76 -10.69
N VAL A 95 12.63 6.91 -10.02
CA VAL A 95 11.40 6.14 -10.30
C VAL A 95 10.21 7.10 -10.47
N GLY A 96 9.48 6.94 -11.58
CA GLY A 96 8.16 7.56 -11.77
C GLY A 96 7.06 6.66 -11.22
N ILE A 97 5.95 7.24 -10.78
CA ILE A 97 4.83 6.52 -10.15
C ILE A 97 3.63 6.55 -11.10
N ARG A 98 3.00 5.39 -11.35
CA ARG A 98 1.72 5.32 -12.05
C ARG A 98 0.62 4.98 -11.05
N TYR A 99 -0.28 5.93 -10.83
CA TYR A 99 -1.43 5.80 -9.94
C TYR A 99 -2.60 5.17 -10.70
N GLY A 100 -3.33 4.28 -10.03
CA GLY A 100 -4.65 3.83 -10.48
C GLY A 100 -5.77 4.73 -9.93
N PRO A 101 -7.04 4.35 -10.15
CA PRO A 101 -8.18 5.01 -9.53
C PRO A 101 -8.01 5.06 -8.01
N THR A 102 -7.90 6.26 -7.45
CA THR A 102 -7.51 6.49 -6.05
C THR A 102 -8.73 6.87 -5.24
N ARG A 103 -8.96 6.18 -4.10
CA ARG A 103 -10.03 6.51 -3.16
C ARG A 103 -9.59 7.59 -2.19
N ALA A 104 -10.54 8.40 -1.74
CA ALA A 104 -10.40 9.32 -0.63
C ALA A 104 -11.60 9.14 0.33
N GLY A 105 -11.49 9.75 1.51
CA GLY A 105 -12.58 9.82 2.47
C GLY A 105 -12.49 11.11 3.27
N VAL A 106 -13.64 11.70 3.59
CA VAL A 106 -13.76 12.82 4.52
C VAL A 106 -14.18 12.25 5.86
N TYR A 107 -13.41 12.58 6.90
CA TYR A 107 -13.69 12.15 8.26
C TYR A 107 -14.06 13.35 9.12
N TYR A 108 -15.04 13.20 10.01
CA TYR A 108 -15.35 14.15 11.06
C TYR A 108 -15.09 13.49 12.42
N VAL A 109 -14.14 14.05 13.17
CA VAL A 109 -13.50 13.36 14.31
C VAL A 109 -12.89 12.02 13.85
N ASP A 110 -13.58 10.90 14.05
CA ASP A 110 -13.16 9.56 13.62
C ASP A 110 -14.15 8.90 12.61
N ASP A 111 -15.33 9.50 12.38
CA ASP A 111 -16.39 8.93 11.54
C ASP A 111 -16.25 9.32 10.06
N LEU A 112 -16.48 8.37 9.15
CA LEU A 112 -16.40 8.59 7.70
C LEU A 112 -17.69 9.23 7.18
N VAL A 113 -17.67 10.56 6.98
CA VAL A 113 -18.82 11.34 6.49
C VAL A 113 -19.00 11.25 4.97
N ALA A 114 -17.93 11.01 4.21
CA ALA A 114 -18.03 10.84 2.75
C ALA A 114 -16.91 9.96 2.18
N GLY A 115 -17.22 9.16 1.15
CA GLY A 115 -16.23 8.45 0.34
C GLY A 115 -16.04 6.97 0.70
N GLY A 116 -14.79 6.49 0.74
CA GLY A 116 -14.41 5.11 1.04
C GLY A 116 -14.74 4.04 -0.02
N GLY A 117 -15.89 4.17 -0.69
CA GLY A 117 -16.38 3.26 -1.74
C GLY A 117 -15.82 3.57 -3.13
N ARG A 118 -16.29 4.66 -3.75
CA ARG A 118 -15.89 5.07 -5.12
C ARG A 118 -14.46 5.65 -5.14
N ALA A 119 -13.81 5.58 -6.30
CA ALA A 119 -12.55 6.28 -6.54
C ALA A 119 -12.83 7.78 -6.69
N ALA A 120 -12.15 8.59 -5.88
CA ALA A 120 -12.30 10.05 -5.85
C ALA A 120 -11.44 10.74 -6.92
N ILE A 121 -10.32 10.12 -7.28
CA ILE A 121 -9.57 10.41 -8.50
C ILE A 121 -9.81 9.20 -9.41
N SER A 122 -10.75 9.31 -10.33
CA SER A 122 -11.22 8.20 -11.17
C SER A 122 -10.23 7.80 -12.27
N GLY A 123 -9.50 8.78 -12.83
CA GLY A 123 -8.49 8.57 -13.84
C GLY A 123 -7.16 8.07 -13.27
N GLY A 124 -6.62 6.99 -13.85
CA GLY A 124 -5.22 6.61 -13.61
C GLY A 124 -4.26 7.56 -14.32
N TRP A 125 -3.18 7.96 -13.64
CA TRP A 125 -2.25 8.99 -14.13
C TRP A 125 -0.79 8.64 -13.80
N TYR A 126 0.15 9.28 -14.50
CA TYR A 126 1.59 9.04 -14.34
C TYR A 126 2.32 10.29 -13.85
N GLN A 127 3.11 10.13 -12.80
CA GLN A 127 3.98 11.14 -12.23
C GLN A 127 5.45 10.83 -12.56
N PRO A 128 6.16 11.73 -13.27
CA PRO A 128 7.58 11.62 -13.46
C PRO A 128 8.38 11.57 -12.14
N LYS A 129 9.65 11.19 -12.24
CA LYS A 129 10.59 11.17 -11.10
C LYS A 129 10.90 12.60 -10.64
N GLY A 130 10.83 12.86 -9.34
CA GLY A 130 11.22 14.15 -8.74
C GLY A 130 10.26 15.33 -8.96
N THR A 131 9.04 15.14 -9.46
CA THR A 131 8.10 16.23 -9.77
C THR A 131 6.98 16.39 -8.73
N THR A 132 6.44 17.60 -8.65
CA THR A 132 5.10 17.87 -8.08
C THR A 132 4.07 17.77 -9.20
N ALA A 133 2.90 17.22 -8.90
CA ALA A 133 1.71 17.25 -9.75
C ALA A 133 0.53 17.81 -8.95
N PHE A 134 -0.42 18.45 -9.63
CA PHE A 134 -1.67 18.93 -9.03
C PHE A 134 -2.82 18.11 -9.60
N VAL A 135 -3.68 17.59 -8.71
CA VAL A 135 -4.74 16.65 -9.08
C VAL A 135 -6.03 17.06 -8.38
N ALA A 136 -7.10 17.23 -9.15
CA ALA A 136 -8.45 17.41 -8.64
C ALA A 136 -9.11 16.04 -8.37
N GLY A 137 -10.00 15.99 -7.38
CA GLY A 137 -10.83 14.83 -7.09
C GLY A 137 -12.20 15.23 -6.55
N GLU A 138 -13.14 14.29 -6.62
CA GLU A 138 -14.55 14.46 -6.28
C GLU A 138 -15.00 13.28 -5.38
N ILE A 139 -15.73 13.56 -4.31
CA ILE A 139 -16.31 12.56 -3.42
C ILE A 139 -17.80 12.85 -3.31
N GLY A 140 -18.64 12.01 -3.94
CA GLY A 140 -20.08 12.07 -3.72
C GLY A 140 -20.42 11.73 -2.27
N VAL A 141 -21.15 12.62 -1.60
CA VAL A 141 -21.72 12.42 -0.27
C VAL A 141 -23.10 11.77 -0.42
N ARG A 142 -23.57 11.08 0.63
CA ARG A 142 -24.99 10.74 0.80
C ARG A 142 -25.41 11.21 2.17
N ILE A 143 -25.84 12.47 2.28
CA ILE A 143 -26.45 12.95 3.51
C ILE A 143 -27.86 12.37 3.59
N HIS A 144 -28.23 11.84 4.75
CA HIS A 144 -29.62 11.50 5.05
C HIS A 144 -30.12 12.40 6.18
N VAL A 145 -31.36 12.85 6.02
CA VAL A 145 -32.03 13.82 6.90
C VAL A 145 -33.40 13.25 7.20
N ASP A 146 -33.72 13.10 8.48
CA ASP A 146 -35.08 12.77 8.91
C ASP A 146 -35.70 13.98 9.62
N CYS A 147 -36.88 14.37 9.17
CA CYS A 147 -37.62 15.52 9.65
C CYS A 147 -38.93 15.06 10.29
N HIS A 148 -38.90 14.72 11.57
CA HIS A 148 -40.13 14.61 12.36
C HIS A 148 -40.76 16.00 12.50
N VAL A 149 -42.01 16.16 12.07
CA VAL A 149 -42.79 17.41 12.17
C VAL A 149 -44.20 17.14 12.72
N ALA A 150 -44.70 18.06 13.55
CA ALA A 150 -46.07 18.02 14.05
C ALA A 150 -46.89 19.21 13.52
N VAL A 151 -48.16 18.94 13.21
CA VAL A 151 -49.14 19.91 12.70
C VAL A 151 -50.29 20.03 13.71
N GLY A 152 -50.74 21.25 13.96
CA GLY A 152 -51.78 21.59 14.92
C GLY A 152 -53.19 21.26 14.41
N ALA A 153 -54.18 21.43 15.29
CA ALA A 153 -55.60 21.27 14.93
C ALA A 153 -56.14 22.41 14.04
N ASP A 154 -55.36 23.50 13.91
CA ASP A 154 -55.51 24.62 12.98
C ASP A 154 -54.95 24.31 11.58
N GLY A 155 -54.08 23.30 11.44
CA GLY A 155 -53.38 22.95 10.21
C GLY A 155 -52.03 23.66 10.02
N GLU A 156 -51.55 24.45 10.99
CA GLU A 156 -50.21 25.04 10.96
C GLU A 156 -49.17 24.13 11.65
N LEU A 157 -47.89 24.34 11.37
CA LEU A 157 -46.82 23.64 12.11
C LEU A 157 -46.80 24.10 13.56
N LEU A 158 -46.61 23.16 14.51
CA LEU A 158 -46.44 23.53 15.92
C LEU A 158 -45.23 24.48 16.08
N PRO A 159 -45.31 25.54 16.91
CA PRO A 159 -44.26 26.56 17.00
C PRO A 159 -42.85 26.02 17.29
N GLU A 160 -42.74 24.90 18.02
CA GLU A 160 -41.47 24.22 18.29
C GLU A 160 -40.79 23.60 17.06
N PHE A 161 -41.52 23.33 15.97
CA PHE A 161 -40.98 22.84 14.69
C PHE A 161 -40.71 23.96 13.68
N VAL A 162 -41.23 25.17 13.90
CA VAL A 162 -41.07 26.31 12.98
C VAL A 162 -39.64 26.85 13.07
N GLY A 163 -38.83 26.55 12.05
CA GLY A 163 -37.41 26.93 12.00
C GLY A 163 -36.48 25.99 12.77
N ALA A 164 -36.98 24.85 13.27
CA ALA A 164 -36.15 23.78 13.81
C ALA A 164 -35.29 23.16 12.70
N ALA A 165 -34.05 22.80 13.03
CA ALA A 165 -33.18 22.04 12.13
C ALA A 165 -33.45 20.53 12.30
N CYS A 166 -33.69 19.83 11.20
CA CYS A 166 -33.87 18.37 11.22
C CYS A 166 -32.57 17.64 11.61
N ASP A 167 -32.74 16.43 12.15
CA ASP A 167 -31.63 15.54 12.47
C ASP A 167 -30.95 15.05 11.19
N ARG A 168 -29.61 15.04 11.22
CA ARG A 168 -28.74 14.69 10.10
C ARG A 168 -27.82 13.57 10.51
N TYR A 169 -27.74 12.54 9.67
CA TYR A 169 -26.88 11.39 9.86
C TYR A 169 -26.08 11.09 8.58
N PHE A 170 -24.98 10.36 8.78
CA PHE A 170 -23.90 10.13 7.81
C PHE A 170 -23.74 8.62 7.55
#